data_AF-A0A183GER8-F1
#
_entry.id   AF-A0A183GER8-F1
#
_cell.length_a   1.000
_cell.length_b   1.000
_cell.length_c   1.000
_cell.angle_alpha   90.00
_cell.angle_beta   90.00
_cell.angle_gamma   90.00
#
_symmetry.space_group_name_H-M   'P 1'
#
loop_
_entity.id
_entity.type
_entity.pdbx_description
1 polymer ?
#
loop_
_entity_poly.entity_id
_entity_poly.type
_entity_poly.pdbx_seq_one_letter_code
_entity_poly.pdbx_strand_id
1 'polypeptide(L)'
;MADKKKPLYDSWTNQQVHTNFPQNAVRVIGQPNMYVALWHHNGKPVMGKAWNDSGVVQVELKHFQLSLTIPSTKFLRVSTGNDVKRELVCCESAAPIFWKEKGLLGNFKTDEQKAEFEESGRFCEVNFLLEVTDATTLGNMLVIVRNIGTGPPGCTCAQCAVSRVRPLQATLPCLSFGHPKRTAGRF
;
A
#
# COMPACT_ATOMS: atom_id res chain seq x y z
N MET A 1 -15.68 -11.98 24.96
CA MET A 1 -14.42 -11.21 25.14
C MET A 1 -14.00 -10.72 23.77
N ALA A 2 -13.90 -9.41 23.56
CA ALA A 2 -13.48 -8.87 22.27
C ALA A 2 -12.03 -9.26 22.03
N ASP A 3 -11.79 -9.99 20.94
CA ASP A 3 -10.45 -10.37 20.50
C ASP A 3 -9.65 -9.09 20.23
N LYS A 4 -8.67 -8.78 21.09
CA LYS A 4 -7.79 -7.62 20.93
C LYS A 4 -6.95 -7.88 19.68
N LYS A 5 -7.40 -7.42 18.51
CA LYS A 5 -6.59 -7.45 17.27
C LYS A 5 -5.23 -6.82 17.58
N LYS A 6 -4.16 -7.61 17.48
CA LYS A 6 -2.79 -7.09 17.53
C LYS A 6 -2.66 -5.98 16.47
N PRO A 7 -2.00 -4.85 16.78
CA PRO A 7 -1.66 -3.88 15.76
C PRO A 7 -0.89 -4.58 14.64
N LEU A 8 -1.30 -4.37 13.40
CA LEU A 8 -0.58 -4.87 12.25
C LEU A 8 0.65 -3.97 12.06
N TYR A 9 1.82 -4.43 12.50
CA TYR A 9 3.07 -3.72 12.25
C TYR A 9 3.59 -4.05 10.85
N ASP A 10 4.14 -3.03 10.19
CA ASP A 10 4.87 -3.21 8.96
C ASP A 10 6.21 -3.90 9.27
N SER A 11 6.49 -5.00 8.56
CA SER A 11 7.75 -5.72 8.70
C SER A 11 8.77 -5.09 7.78
N TRP A 12 9.94 -4.87 8.33
CA TRP A 12 10.91 -3.97 7.78
C TRP A 12 12.30 -4.66 7.88
N THR A 13 12.94 -4.97 6.75
CA THR A 13 14.21 -5.72 6.71
C THR A 13 15.41 -4.78 6.65
N ASN A 14 16.52 -5.11 7.33
CA ASN A 14 17.78 -4.41 7.11
C ASN A 14 18.56 -5.10 6.00
N GLN A 15 18.92 -4.36 4.97
CA GLN A 15 19.61 -4.90 3.80
C GLN A 15 20.66 -3.91 3.30
N GLN A 16 21.88 -4.40 3.10
CA GLN A 16 23.05 -3.63 2.67
C GLN A 16 23.06 -3.41 1.13
N VAL A 17 23.49 -2.24 0.62
CA VAL A 17 23.72 -2.07 -0.84
C VAL A 17 24.74 -3.10 -1.32
N HIS A 18 24.62 -3.50 -2.57
CA HIS A 18 25.52 -4.41 -3.27
C HIS A 18 25.48 -5.85 -2.72
N THR A 19 24.46 -6.17 -1.92
CA THR A 19 24.15 -7.54 -1.51
C THR A 19 22.86 -8.00 -2.17
N ASN A 20 22.56 -9.30 -2.07
CA ASN A 20 21.41 -9.91 -2.73
C ASN A 20 20.11 -9.13 -2.49
N PHE A 21 19.34 -8.96 -3.56
CA PHE A 21 18.04 -8.32 -3.48
C PHE A 21 17.08 -9.16 -2.61
N PRO A 22 16.41 -8.57 -1.61
CA PRO A 22 15.60 -9.32 -0.68
C PRO A 22 14.33 -9.86 -1.35
N GLN A 23 13.86 -11.01 -0.86
CA GLN A 23 12.61 -11.61 -1.32
C GLN A 23 11.40 -10.82 -0.82
N ASN A 24 10.29 -10.89 -1.57
CA ASN A 24 9.01 -10.23 -1.25
C ASN A 24 9.10 -8.71 -1.16
N ALA A 25 9.99 -8.13 -1.96
CA ALA A 25 10.14 -6.71 -2.03
C ALA A 25 8.90 -6.00 -2.66
N VAL A 26 8.29 -5.05 -1.97
CA VAL A 26 7.26 -4.11 -2.43
C VAL A 26 7.80 -3.23 -3.52
N ARG A 27 7.38 -3.59 -4.71
CA ARG A 27 7.58 -2.85 -5.95
C ARG A 27 6.57 -1.71 -6.04
N VAL A 28 7.02 -0.57 -6.55
CA VAL A 28 6.17 0.56 -6.89
C VAL A 28 5.23 0.17 -8.03
N ILE A 29 3.96 0.56 -7.92
CA ILE A 29 2.95 0.19 -8.92
C ILE A 29 3.33 0.69 -10.31
N GLY A 30 3.23 -0.20 -11.31
CA GLY A 30 3.55 0.13 -12.70
C GLY A 30 5.05 0.32 -13.01
N GLN A 31 5.94 0.16 -12.04
CA GLN A 31 7.39 0.28 -12.24
C GLN A 31 8.05 -1.10 -12.33
N PRO A 32 8.87 -1.38 -13.35
CA PRO A 32 9.45 -2.71 -13.56
C PRO A 32 10.58 -3.03 -12.57
N ASN A 33 11.28 -2.02 -12.05
CA ASN A 33 12.46 -2.21 -11.22
C ASN A 33 12.64 -1.09 -10.18
N MET A 34 11.56 -0.71 -9.50
CA MET A 34 11.57 0.32 -8.47
C MET A 34 10.87 -0.19 -7.22
N TYR A 35 11.52 -0.04 -6.07
CA TYR A 35 11.10 -0.61 -4.80
C TYR A 35 11.16 0.44 -3.70
N VAL A 36 10.28 0.32 -2.72
CA VAL A 36 10.25 1.21 -1.55
C VAL A 36 11.46 0.95 -0.67
N ALA A 37 12.13 2.02 -0.26
CA ALA A 37 13.23 2.00 0.69
C ALA A 37 12.96 2.97 1.84
N LEU A 38 13.51 2.66 3.02
CA LEU A 38 13.48 3.50 4.21
C LEU A 38 14.90 3.66 4.72
N TRP A 39 15.25 4.88 5.11
CA TRP A 39 16.56 5.27 5.60
C TRP A 39 16.40 5.93 6.97
N HIS A 40 17.44 5.94 7.78
CA HIS A 40 17.52 6.83 8.93
C HIS A 40 18.66 7.80 8.72
N HIS A 41 18.34 9.09 8.59
CA HIS A 41 19.32 10.16 8.50
C HIS A 41 19.22 11.05 9.73
N ASN A 42 20.30 11.15 10.51
CA ASN A 42 20.34 11.84 11.80
C ASN A 42 19.20 11.39 12.76
N GLY A 43 18.95 10.08 12.79
CA GLY A 43 17.91 9.46 13.62
C GLY A 43 16.48 9.66 13.10
N LYS A 44 16.26 10.33 11.97
CA LYS A 44 14.93 10.55 11.39
C LYS A 44 14.68 9.61 10.21
N PRO A 45 13.48 9.01 10.09
CA PRO A 45 13.13 8.18 8.95
C PRO A 45 12.96 9.02 7.68
N VAL A 46 13.48 8.52 6.57
CA VAL A 46 13.33 9.11 5.23
C VAL A 46 12.99 8.01 4.25
N MET A 47 11.94 8.18 3.47
CA MET A 47 11.58 7.23 2.41
C MET A 47 12.33 7.53 1.12
N GLY A 48 12.62 6.49 0.33
CA GLY A 48 13.24 6.63 -0.98
C GLY A 48 13.05 5.39 -1.83
N LYS A 49 13.92 5.22 -2.83
CA LYS A 49 13.83 4.10 -3.79
C LYS A 49 15.07 3.21 -3.81
N ALA A 50 14.82 1.93 -4.08
CA ALA A 50 15.82 0.94 -4.43
C ALA A 50 15.50 0.29 -5.78
N TRP A 51 16.50 -0.28 -6.43
CA TRP A 51 16.35 -1.10 -7.63
C TRP A 51 17.27 -2.31 -7.59
N ASN A 52 16.89 -3.34 -8.35
CA ASN A 52 17.71 -4.53 -8.53
C ASN A 52 18.62 -4.30 -9.73
N ASP A 53 19.93 -4.34 -9.50
CA ASP A 53 20.92 -4.36 -10.57
C ASP A 53 21.66 -5.69 -10.50
N SER A 54 21.46 -6.55 -11.50
CA SER A 54 22.16 -7.84 -11.61
C SER A 54 22.08 -8.72 -10.35
N GLY A 55 20.94 -8.68 -9.65
CA GLY A 55 20.68 -9.47 -8.43
C GLY A 55 21.06 -8.77 -7.13
N VAL A 56 21.70 -7.59 -7.19
CA VAL A 56 22.10 -6.84 -6.00
C VAL A 56 21.26 -5.59 -5.79
N VAL A 57 21.14 -5.18 -4.54
CA VAL A 57 20.48 -3.93 -4.15
C VAL A 57 21.29 -2.74 -4.59
N GLN A 58 20.63 -1.82 -5.29
CA GLN A 58 21.08 -0.47 -5.57
C GLN A 58 20.03 0.51 -5.09
N VAL A 59 20.44 1.76 -4.89
CA VAL A 59 19.66 2.76 -4.18
C VAL A 59 20.01 4.16 -4.63
N GLU A 60 19.05 5.07 -4.52
CA GLU A 60 19.27 6.49 -4.74
C GLU A 60 19.57 7.11 -3.37
N LEU A 61 20.82 7.54 -3.17
CA LEU A 61 21.33 7.98 -1.86
C LEU A 61 21.46 9.50 -1.78
N LYS A 62 21.12 10.02 -0.59
CA LYS A 62 22.03 10.89 0.16
C LYS A 62 22.47 10.20 1.45
N HIS A 63 23.73 9.79 1.47
CA HIS A 63 24.54 9.36 2.62
C HIS A 63 24.29 7.97 3.24
N PHE A 64 25.42 7.33 3.55
CA PHE A 64 25.62 6.01 4.12
C PHE A 64 24.76 5.73 5.37
N GLN A 65 23.92 4.70 5.33
CA GLN A 65 24.00 3.45 6.11
C GLN A 65 22.66 2.71 5.98
N LEU A 66 22.72 1.40 5.71
CA LEU A 66 21.72 0.71 4.90
C LEU A 66 20.79 -0.20 5.69
N SER A 67 19.54 0.22 5.72
CA SER A 67 18.42 -0.65 6.01
C SER A 67 17.43 -0.59 4.85
N LEU A 68 17.66 -1.30 3.74
CA LEU A 68 16.60 -1.39 2.71
C LEU A 68 15.44 -2.21 3.25
N THR A 69 14.40 -1.46 3.54
CA THR A 69 13.29 -1.95 4.33
C THR A 69 12.10 -2.11 3.42
N ILE A 70 11.58 -3.34 3.30
CA ILE A 70 10.54 -3.61 2.31
C ILE A 70 9.35 -4.33 2.92
N PRO A 71 8.13 -3.78 2.85
CA PRO A 71 7.04 -4.32 3.64
C PRO A 71 6.49 -5.64 3.08
N SER A 72 6.70 -6.75 3.78
CA SER A 72 6.33 -8.11 3.33
C SER A 72 4.81 -8.40 3.31
N THR A 73 3.95 -7.39 3.27
CA THR A 73 2.51 -7.51 3.51
C THR A 73 1.69 -7.66 2.23
N LYS A 74 0.91 -8.75 2.15
CA LYS A 74 -0.08 -9.05 1.10
C LYS A 74 -1.26 -8.06 1.02
N PHE A 75 -1.31 -7.06 1.89
CA PHE A 75 -2.45 -6.16 2.09
C PHE A 75 -2.16 -4.71 1.74
N LEU A 76 -0.99 -4.43 1.17
CA LEU A 76 -0.63 -3.09 0.74
C LEU A 76 -1.37 -2.73 -0.54
N ARG A 77 -2.01 -1.57 -0.53
CA ARG A 77 -2.62 -0.95 -1.68
C ARG A 77 -2.08 0.44 -1.86
N VAL A 78 -2.10 0.91 -3.08
CA VAL A 78 -1.99 2.33 -3.37
C VAL A 78 -3.38 2.95 -3.20
N SER A 79 -3.49 4.04 -2.43
CA SER A 79 -4.79 4.68 -2.19
C SER A 79 -5.22 5.52 -3.39
N THR A 80 -6.39 5.24 -3.96
CA THR A 80 -7.01 6.02 -5.06
C THR A 80 -8.51 6.30 -4.84
N GLY A 81 -9.04 6.19 -3.61
CA GLY A 81 -10.45 6.46 -3.34
C GLY A 81 -10.94 6.19 -1.90
N ASN A 82 -12.14 6.66 -1.56
CA ASN A 82 -12.82 6.48 -0.28
C ASN A 82 -13.74 5.24 -0.35
N ASP A 83 -13.42 4.10 0.30
CA ASP A 83 -14.43 3.23 0.95
C ASP A 83 -13.89 1.92 1.62
N VAL A 84 -12.69 1.91 2.20
CA VAL A 84 -12.24 0.75 3.00
C VAL A 84 -11.43 1.23 4.19
N LYS A 85 -11.56 0.59 5.35
CA LYS A 85 -10.65 0.81 6.50
C LYS A 85 -9.21 0.59 6.02
N ARG A 86 -8.48 1.69 5.90
CA ARG A 86 -7.10 1.77 5.44
C ARG A 86 -6.28 2.48 6.51
N GLU A 87 -5.08 1.99 6.75
CA GLU A 87 -4.08 2.70 7.55
C GLU A 87 -2.90 3.07 6.65
N LEU A 88 -2.37 4.28 6.80
CA LEU A 88 -1.17 4.69 6.09
C LEU A 88 0.00 3.80 6.52
N VAL A 89 0.86 3.43 5.57
CA VAL A 89 2.19 2.90 5.88
C VAL A 89 3.10 4.09 6.09
N CYS A 90 3.61 4.23 7.31
CA CYS A 90 4.59 5.24 7.65
C CYS A 90 5.55 4.72 8.71
N CYS A 91 6.73 5.31 8.77
CA CYS A 91 7.63 5.23 9.90
C CYS A 91 7.67 6.63 10.50
N GLU A 92 7.11 6.80 11.69
CA GLU A 92 6.85 8.13 12.27
C GLU A 92 6.03 9.01 11.29
N SER A 93 6.50 10.22 10.97
CA SER A 93 5.86 11.11 9.99
C SER A 93 6.31 10.87 8.55
N ALA A 94 7.23 9.94 8.28
CA ALA A 94 7.71 9.63 6.95
C ALA A 94 6.86 8.53 6.30
N ALA A 95 6.24 8.83 5.16
CA ALA A 95 5.45 7.89 4.36
C ALA A 95 5.95 7.85 2.91
N PRO A 96 5.97 6.68 2.23
CA PRO A 96 6.37 6.61 0.85
C PRO A 96 5.29 7.24 -0.04
N ILE A 97 5.70 8.11 -0.95
CA ILE A 97 4.82 8.77 -1.92
C ILE A 97 5.39 8.65 -3.33
N PHE A 98 4.55 8.33 -4.30
CA PHE A 98 4.92 8.09 -5.68
C PHE A 98 4.18 9.05 -6.61
N TRP A 99 4.96 9.85 -7.34
CA TRP A 99 4.48 10.76 -8.37
C TRP A 99 4.51 10.04 -9.72
N LYS A 100 3.37 9.48 -10.11
CA LYS A 100 3.24 8.63 -11.30
C LYS A 100 3.65 9.35 -12.59
N GLU A 101 3.23 10.59 -12.77
CA GLU A 101 3.47 11.39 -13.98
C GLU A 101 4.97 11.66 -14.19
N LYS A 102 5.74 11.79 -13.11
CA LYS A 102 7.19 12.00 -13.15
C LYS A 102 8.01 10.72 -12.99
N GLY A 103 7.40 9.62 -12.57
CA GLY A 103 8.13 8.39 -12.23
C GLY A 103 9.03 8.55 -11.01
N LEU A 104 8.67 9.42 -10.05
CA LEU A 104 9.48 9.71 -8.87
C LEU A 104 8.86 9.08 -7.62
N LEU A 105 9.67 8.35 -6.85
CA LEU A 105 9.32 7.87 -5.51
C LEU A 105 10.08 8.71 -4.50
N GLY A 106 9.40 9.18 -3.46
CA GLY A 106 9.97 10.08 -2.47
C GLY A 106 9.37 9.93 -1.08
N ASN A 107 9.61 10.95 -0.27
CA ASN A 107 9.25 11.01 1.14
C ASN A 107 8.11 12.00 1.38
N PHE A 108 6.99 11.54 1.91
CA PHE A 108 5.89 12.38 2.36
C PHE A 108 5.95 12.55 3.87
N LYS A 109 6.16 13.79 4.31
CA LYS A 109 6.13 14.22 5.70
C LYS A 109 4.70 14.57 6.09
N THR A 110 4.05 13.66 6.82
CA THR A 110 2.61 13.76 7.14
C THR A 110 2.28 14.91 8.08
N ASP A 111 3.22 15.28 8.94
CA ASP A 111 3.15 16.42 9.86
C ASP A 111 3.25 17.76 9.13
N GLU A 112 4.11 17.85 8.12
CA GLU A 112 4.32 19.04 7.30
C GLU A 112 3.36 19.13 6.09
N GLN A 113 2.65 18.05 5.75
CA GLN A 113 1.90 17.91 4.48
C GLN A 113 2.78 18.26 3.27
N LYS A 114 3.99 17.68 3.24
CA LYS A 114 5.02 17.99 2.24
C LYS A 114 5.62 16.72 1.66
N ALA A 115 5.77 16.66 0.34
CA ALA A 115 6.51 15.61 -0.33
C ALA A 115 7.87 16.12 -0.82
N GLU A 116 8.90 15.30 -0.66
CA GLU A 116 10.27 15.55 -1.08
C GLU A 116 10.67 14.44 -2.06
N PHE A 117 11.06 14.82 -3.28
CA PHE A 117 11.51 13.91 -4.31
C PHE A 117 12.94 14.22 -4.71
N GLU A 118 13.73 13.18 -4.87
CA GLU A 118 15.06 13.29 -5.45
C GLU A 118 14.97 13.04 -6.96
N GLU A 119 15.35 14.06 -7.74
CA GLU A 119 15.53 13.91 -9.17
C GLU A 119 17.03 13.80 -9.45
N SER A 120 17.47 12.62 -9.87
CA SER A 120 18.86 12.41 -10.27
C SER A 120 19.15 13.22 -11.54
N GLY A 121 20.08 14.16 -11.43
CA GLY A 121 20.57 14.93 -12.57
C GLY A 121 21.15 14.03 -13.66
N ARG A 122 21.06 14.42 -14.93
CA ARG A 122 21.48 13.58 -16.07
C ARG A 122 22.97 13.21 -16.12
N PHE A 123 23.81 13.72 -15.20
CA PHE A 123 25.25 13.52 -15.23
C PHE A 123 25.88 13.61 -13.84
N CYS A 124 25.62 12.64 -12.95
CA CYS A 124 26.30 12.45 -11.64
C CYS A 124 26.45 13.67 -10.70
N GLU A 125 25.91 14.83 -11.06
CA GLU A 125 26.05 16.07 -10.32
C GLU A 125 24.67 16.70 -10.13
N VAL A 126 24.43 17.02 -8.86
CA VAL A 126 23.25 17.68 -8.30
C VAL A 126 21.96 16.86 -8.42
N ASN A 127 21.68 16.13 -7.34
CA ASN A 127 20.33 15.70 -7.02
C ASN A 127 19.51 16.94 -6.68
N PHE A 128 18.58 17.34 -7.55
CA PHE A 128 17.63 18.40 -7.24
C PHE A 128 16.56 17.82 -6.32
N LEU A 129 16.30 18.51 -5.21
CA LEU A 129 15.25 18.14 -4.29
C LEU A 129 13.99 18.92 -4.67
N LEU A 130 13.01 18.21 -5.21
CA LEU A 130 11.72 18.78 -5.55
C LEU A 130 10.80 18.67 -4.33
N GLU A 131 10.43 19.82 -3.78
CA GLU A 131 9.45 19.93 -2.70
C GLU A 131 8.06 20.22 -3.26
N VAL A 132 7.04 19.54 -2.74
CA VAL A 132 5.64 19.76 -3.09
C VAL A 132 4.81 19.86 -1.82
N THR A 133 4.16 21.01 -1.63
CA THR A 133 3.23 21.28 -0.52
C THR A 133 1.80 21.57 -1.00
N ASP A 134 1.60 21.77 -2.30
CA ASP A 134 0.26 21.98 -2.86
C ASP A 134 -0.59 20.71 -2.73
N ALA A 135 -1.68 20.81 -1.98
CA ALA A 135 -2.62 19.72 -1.72
C ALA A 135 -3.24 19.16 -3.01
N THR A 136 -3.44 19.97 -4.06
CA THR A 136 -4.00 19.50 -5.33
C THR A 136 -3.00 18.59 -6.03
N THR A 137 -1.75 19.02 -6.12
CA THR A 137 -0.66 18.22 -6.70
C THR A 137 -0.41 16.96 -5.87
N LEU A 138 -0.36 17.06 -4.54
CA LEU A 138 -0.21 15.90 -3.64
C LEU A 138 -1.38 14.91 -3.75
N GLY A 139 -2.61 15.39 -3.91
CA GLY A 139 -3.81 14.57 -4.04
C GLY A 139 -3.82 13.67 -5.28
N ASN A 140 -3.00 13.98 -6.29
CA ASN A 140 -2.82 13.16 -7.49
C ASN A 140 -1.70 12.11 -7.34
N MET A 141 -0.94 12.16 -6.25
CA MET A 141 0.15 11.22 -5.98
C MET A 141 -0.33 10.00 -5.20
N LEU A 142 0.51 8.98 -5.18
CA LEU A 142 0.17 7.65 -4.72
C LEU A 142 0.93 7.33 -3.43
N VAL A 143 0.22 7.07 -2.34
CA VAL A 143 0.80 6.59 -1.08
C VAL A 143 0.45 5.12 -0.83
N ILE A 144 1.25 4.46 0.01
CA ILE A 144 1.02 3.08 0.41
C ILE A 144 0.12 3.02 1.65
N VAL A 145 -0.92 2.21 1.57
CA VAL A 145 -1.85 1.96 2.68
C VAL A 145 -1.99 0.47 2.95
N ARG A 146 -2.11 0.10 4.23
CA ARG A 146 -2.54 -1.22 4.69
C ARG A 146 -4.05 -1.34 4.54
N ASN A 147 -4.51 -2.40 3.87
CA ASN A 147 -5.92 -2.75 3.82
C ASN A 147 -6.32 -3.63 5.02
N ILE A 148 -7.26 -3.14 5.84
CA ILE A 148 -7.63 -3.78 7.12
C ILE A 148 -9.02 -4.41 7.06
N GLY A 149 -9.79 -4.10 6.01
CA GLY A 149 -11.15 -4.60 5.85
C GLY A 149 -11.23 -5.97 5.18
N THR A 150 -10.59 -6.13 4.02
CA THR A 150 -10.77 -7.30 3.14
C THR A 150 -9.46 -7.73 2.49
N GLY A 151 -9.42 -8.91 1.88
CA GLY A 151 -8.28 -9.31 1.07
C GLY A 151 -8.09 -8.45 -0.19
N PRO A 152 -6.92 -8.52 -0.83
CA PRO A 152 -6.70 -7.85 -2.11
C PRO A 152 -7.61 -8.41 -3.21
N PRO A 153 -7.86 -7.66 -4.31
CA PRO A 153 -8.60 -8.17 -5.46
C PRO A 153 -7.94 -9.41 -6.00
N GLY A 154 -8.74 -10.38 -6.43
CA GLY A 154 -8.21 -11.63 -6.98
C GLY A 154 -7.63 -12.62 -5.95
N CYS A 155 -7.57 -12.27 -4.65
CA CYS A 155 -7.10 -13.20 -3.62
C CYS A 155 -7.95 -14.47 -3.59
N THR A 156 -7.34 -15.65 -3.77
CA THR A 156 -8.02 -16.96 -3.81
C THR A 156 -8.00 -17.71 -2.48
N CYS A 157 -7.58 -17.08 -1.38
CA CYS A 157 -7.59 -17.76 -0.08
C CYS A 157 -9.03 -18.09 0.36
N ALA A 158 -9.18 -19.14 1.18
CA ALA A 158 -10.48 -19.61 1.65
C ALA A 158 -11.35 -18.48 2.25
N GLN A 159 -10.75 -17.60 3.06
CA GLN A 159 -11.44 -16.46 3.66
C GLN A 159 -12.01 -15.48 2.62
N CYS A 160 -11.24 -15.19 1.56
CA CYS A 160 -11.67 -14.31 0.47
C CYS A 160 -12.57 -15.00 -0.56
N ALA A 161 -12.53 -16.33 -0.65
CA ALA A 161 -13.48 -17.10 -1.44
C ALA A 161 -14.88 -17.03 -0.80
N VAL A 162 -14.98 -17.21 0.53
CA VAL A 162 -16.25 -17.12 1.27
C VAL A 162 -16.90 -15.74 1.17
N SER A 163 -16.11 -14.66 1.25
CA SER A 163 -16.65 -13.30 1.12
C SER A 163 -17.18 -12.98 -0.28
N ARG A 164 -16.65 -13.60 -1.34
CA ARG A 164 -17.13 -13.43 -2.73
C ARG A 164 -18.46 -14.12 -3.01
N VAL A 165 -18.82 -15.15 -2.24
CA VAL A 165 -20.07 -15.92 -2.39
C VAL A 165 -21.24 -15.30 -1.61
N ARG A 166 -21.02 -14.22 -0.83
CA ARG A 166 -22.11 -13.43 -0.24
C ARG A 166 -22.60 -12.30 -1.15
N PRO A 167 -23.31 -12.60 -2.24
CA PRO A 167 -24.43 -11.76 -2.67
C PRO A 167 -25.74 -12.58 -2.74
N LEU A 168 -26.84 -12.01 -2.24
CA LEU A 168 -28.27 -12.45 -2.36
C LEU A 168 -28.86 -13.45 -1.34
N GLN A 169 -28.67 -13.28 -0.03
CA GLN A 169 -29.58 -13.93 0.96
C GLN A 169 -30.15 -12.99 2.04
N ALA A 170 -30.12 -11.68 1.81
CA ALA A 170 -30.77 -10.72 2.70
C ALA A 170 -31.76 -9.87 1.90
N THR A 171 -32.89 -10.48 1.50
CA THR A 171 -34.22 -9.87 1.26
C THR A 171 -35.11 -10.88 0.53
N LEU A 172 -35.65 -11.86 1.27
CA LEU A 172 -36.93 -12.44 0.90
C LEU A 172 -37.85 -12.28 2.10
N PRO A 173 -38.91 -11.45 2.04
CA PRO A 173 -39.94 -11.49 3.05
C PRO A 173 -40.58 -12.88 2.99
N CYS A 174 -40.78 -13.47 4.17
CA CYS A 174 -41.49 -14.74 4.33
C CYS A 174 -42.91 -14.57 3.76
N LEU A 175 -43.12 -14.95 2.50
CA LEU A 175 -44.47 -15.09 1.94
C LEU A 175 -45.06 -16.38 2.51
N SER A 176 -45.92 -16.20 3.51
CA SER A 176 -46.82 -17.24 4.00
C SER A 176 -47.64 -17.78 2.83
N PHE A 177 -47.42 -19.06 2.51
CA PHE A 177 -48.26 -19.80 1.58
C PHE A 177 -49.67 -19.93 2.19
N GLY A 178 -50.60 -19.10 1.70
CA GLY A 178 -52.03 -19.30 1.92
C GLY A 178 -52.49 -20.58 1.25
N HIS A 179 -53.09 -21.48 2.03
CA HIS A 179 -53.79 -22.66 1.53
C HIS A 179 -54.97 -22.24 0.62
N PRO A 180 -55.12 -22.80 -0.60
CA PRO A 180 -56.33 -22.60 -1.37
C PRO A 180 -57.48 -23.41 -0.77
N LYS A 181 -58.56 -22.72 -0.38
CA LYS A 181 -59.85 -23.35 -0.03
C LYS A 181 -60.39 -24.12 -1.23
N ARG A 182 -60.49 -25.44 -1.12
CA ARG A 182 -61.28 -26.27 -2.04
C ARG A 182 -62.75 -25.91 -1.88
N THR A 183 -63.35 -25.39 -2.95
CA THR A 183 -64.81 -25.33 -3.13
C THR A 183 -65.18 -26.21 -4.32
N ALA A 184 -65.99 -27.22 -4.05
CA ALA A 184 -66.90 -27.93 -4.95
C ALA A 184 -67.77 -28.78 -4.01
N GLY A 185 -69.08 -28.61 -3.89
CA GLY A 185 -70.06 -28.46 -4.97
C GLY A 185 -70.86 -29.76 -5.03
N ARG A 186 -72.11 -29.70 -4.55
CA ARG A 186 -73.12 -30.78 -4.50
C ARG A 186 -73.18 -31.62 -5.78
N PHE A 187 -73.41 -32.93 -5.61
CA PHE A 187 -74.62 -33.62 -6.07
C PHE A 187 -75.10 -34.56 -4.95
#